data_AF-A0A250KUX0-F1
#
_entry.id   AF-A0A250KUX0-F1
#
_cell.length_a   1.000
_cell.length_b   1.000
_cell.length_c   1.000
_cell.angle_alpha   90.00
_cell.angle_beta   90.00
_cell.angle_gamma   90.00
#
_symmetry.space_group_name_H-M   'P 1'
#
loop_
_entity.id
_entity.type
_entity.pdbx_description
1 polymer ?
#
loop_
_entity_poly.entity_id
_entity_poly.type
_entity_poly.pdbx_seq_one_letter_code
_entity_poly.pdbx_strand_id
1 'polypeptide(L)'
;MDTIDTGPFAASRSPASMADAARRRHDYPGTELLRTRRLVLRGLRFRDLSALSALHREPSVRALLLEPAPASALENAGLIIQANRLYEEHPGLGIWHAADAEDRFVGLFSLVPLAGGSAVELGARLLPSAGGRLYSLEGSRALRDMAFERLGLPCLHGYCHPENTVVPLLFRRLGFTAMGETTHHAHRALAFRLDRHDWSERNRHRTENL
;
A
#
# COMPACT_ATOMS: atom_id res chain seq x y z
N MET A 1 48.45 0.06 30.66
CA MET A 1 46.98 0.17 30.70
C MET A 1 46.63 1.63 30.52
N ASP A 2 46.10 2.14 29.41
CA ASP A 2 45.79 1.59 28.09
C ASP A 2 45.75 2.76 27.11
N THR A 3 46.10 2.51 25.85
CA THR A 3 46.04 3.46 24.73
C THR A 3 44.60 3.63 24.27
N ILE A 4 44.13 4.86 24.05
CA ILE A 4 42.99 5.11 23.14
C ILE A 4 43.43 6.12 22.07
N ASP A 5 43.42 5.58 20.86
CA ASP A 5 43.50 6.19 19.55
C ASP A 5 42.17 6.91 19.23
N THR A 6 42.24 8.18 18.81
CA THR A 6 41.09 8.91 18.25
C THR A 6 41.54 9.57 16.96
N GLY A 7 41.29 8.89 15.83
CA GLY A 7 41.66 9.32 14.50
C GLY A 7 40.94 10.59 14.01
N PRO A 8 41.44 11.27 12.96
CA PRO A 8 40.92 12.53 12.49
C PRO A 8 40.20 12.38 11.13
N PHE A 9 38.87 12.47 11.07
CA PHE A 9 38.15 12.79 9.83
C PHE A 9 36.78 13.45 10.13
N ALA A 10 36.81 14.72 10.52
CA ALA A 10 35.62 15.58 10.47
C ALA A 10 35.49 16.13 9.04
N ALA A 11 34.69 15.47 8.20
CA ALA A 11 34.32 16.02 6.90
C ALA A 11 33.29 17.14 7.09
N SER A 12 33.73 18.38 6.88
CA SER A 12 32.90 19.58 6.77
C SER A 12 31.83 19.41 5.69
N ARG A 13 30.55 19.47 6.08
CA ARG A 13 29.41 19.57 5.16
C ARG A 13 28.99 21.04 5.04
N SER A 14 28.95 21.56 3.81
CA SER A 14 28.57 22.95 3.53
C SER A 14 27.14 23.27 3.99
N PRO A 15 26.85 24.51 4.46
CA PRO A 15 25.55 24.90 5.02
C PRO A 15 24.35 24.72 4.04
N ALA A 16 24.59 24.82 2.74
CA ALA A 16 23.57 24.61 1.70
C ALA A 16 23.03 23.17 1.69
N SER A 17 23.85 22.16 2.03
CA SER A 17 23.45 20.75 2.11
C SER A 17 22.55 20.46 3.31
N MET A 18 22.66 21.21 4.40
CA MET A 18 21.79 21.05 5.57
C MET A 18 20.43 21.74 5.37
N ALA A 19 20.40 22.88 4.69
CA ALA A 19 19.16 23.60 4.37
C ALA A 19 18.25 22.79 3.42
N ASP A 20 18.84 22.12 2.42
CA ASP A 20 18.08 21.25 1.50
C ASP A 20 17.65 19.92 2.15
N ALA A 21 18.43 19.39 3.08
CA ALA A 21 18.02 18.24 3.90
C ALA A 21 16.92 18.62 4.90
N ALA A 22 16.97 19.83 5.46
CA ALA A 22 15.95 20.36 6.37
C ALA A 22 14.62 20.65 5.67
N ARG A 23 14.63 21.08 4.39
CA ARG A 23 13.41 21.23 3.58
C ARG A 23 12.73 19.89 3.24
N ARG A 24 13.50 18.80 3.19
CA ARG A 24 12.98 17.42 2.96
C ARG A 24 12.43 16.77 4.24
N ARG A 25 12.72 17.31 5.43
CA ARG A 25 12.30 16.75 6.72
C ARG A 25 10.84 16.97 7.11
N HIS A 26 10.06 17.72 6.31
CA HIS A 26 8.68 18.10 6.63
C HIS A 26 7.59 17.40 5.78
N ASP A 27 7.98 16.49 4.88
CA ASP A 27 7.04 15.76 4.03
C ASP A 27 7.26 14.25 4.24
N TYR A 28 6.64 13.75 5.30
CA TYR A 28 6.41 12.34 5.67
C TYR A 28 6.15 11.41 4.45
N PRO A 29 6.61 10.14 4.45
CA PRO A 29 7.70 9.78 3.55
C PRO A 29 7.27 9.76 2.06
N GLY A 30 7.89 10.56 1.20
CA GLY A 30 7.73 10.39 -0.27
C GLY A 30 8.48 9.18 -0.86
N THR A 31 8.96 8.24 -0.04
CA THR A 31 9.89 7.18 -0.45
C THR A 31 9.22 6.14 -1.32
N GLU A 32 9.86 5.77 -2.44
CA GLU A 32 9.42 4.68 -3.30
C GLU A 32 9.51 3.33 -2.57
N LEU A 33 8.39 2.61 -2.52
CA LEU A 33 8.31 1.24 -2.03
C LEU A 33 8.62 0.25 -3.14
N LEU A 34 7.94 0.42 -4.27
CA LEU A 34 8.04 -0.46 -5.43
C LEU A 34 7.67 0.28 -6.71
N ARG A 35 8.18 -0.27 -7.82
CA ARG A 35 7.89 0.15 -9.17
C ARG A 35 7.52 -1.07 -10.00
N THR A 36 6.46 -0.94 -10.77
CA THR A 36 6.04 -1.94 -11.76
C THR A 36 6.29 -1.39 -13.16
N ARG A 37 5.77 -2.09 -14.19
CA ARG A 37 5.87 -1.60 -15.57
C ARG A 37 5.22 -0.22 -15.75
N ARG A 38 4.10 0.03 -15.07
CA ARG A 38 3.28 1.24 -15.28
C ARG A 38 2.98 2.03 -14.01
N LEU A 39 3.34 1.53 -12.82
CA LEU A 39 3.02 2.17 -11.55
C LEU A 39 4.26 2.41 -10.70
N VAL A 40 4.21 3.49 -9.94
CA VAL A 40 5.12 3.79 -8.84
C VAL A 40 4.30 3.87 -7.56
N LEU A 41 4.63 3.04 -6.57
CA LEU A 41 4.03 3.09 -5.25
C LEU A 41 5.04 3.71 -4.29
N ARG A 42 4.63 4.80 -3.64
CA ARG A 42 5.45 5.52 -2.66
C ARG A 42 4.66 5.86 -1.42
N GLY A 43 5.37 6.15 -0.33
CA GLY A 43 4.73 6.62 0.89
C GLY A 43 3.91 7.91 0.68
N LEU A 44 2.94 8.10 1.57
CA LEU A 44 2.05 9.25 1.58
C LEU A 44 2.71 10.45 2.24
N ARG A 45 2.55 11.61 1.60
CA ARG A 45 3.11 12.88 2.04
C ARG A 45 2.03 13.97 2.08
N PHE A 46 2.21 15.04 2.84
CA PHE A 46 1.18 16.08 3.00
C PHE A 46 0.82 16.77 1.68
N ARG A 47 1.75 16.81 0.72
CA ARG A 47 1.45 17.30 -0.64
C ARG A 47 0.41 16.47 -1.40
N ASP A 48 0.10 15.25 -0.94
CA ASP A 48 -0.91 14.39 -1.55
C ASP A 48 -2.33 14.72 -1.09
N LEU A 49 -2.51 15.65 -0.13
CA LEU A 49 -3.82 15.99 0.45
C LEU A 49 -4.90 16.29 -0.59
N SER A 50 -4.57 17.05 -1.63
CA SER A 50 -5.52 17.37 -2.70
C SER A 50 -5.92 16.14 -3.52
N ALA A 51 -4.97 15.24 -3.81
CA ALA A 51 -5.22 14.01 -4.54
C ALA A 51 -6.08 13.02 -3.72
N LEU A 52 -5.77 12.88 -2.42
CA LEU A 52 -6.56 12.09 -1.48
C LEU A 52 -7.98 12.64 -1.32
N SER A 53 -8.11 13.96 -1.21
CA SER A 53 -9.42 14.62 -1.11
C SER A 53 -10.25 14.42 -2.39
N ALA A 54 -9.61 14.39 -3.56
CA ALA A 54 -10.30 14.06 -4.82
C ALA A 54 -10.80 12.61 -4.80
N LEU A 55 -9.93 11.64 -4.47
CA LEU A 55 -10.29 10.23 -4.38
C LEU A 55 -11.46 9.98 -3.41
N HIS A 56 -11.42 10.58 -2.22
CA HIS A 56 -12.45 10.37 -1.20
C HIS A 56 -13.76 11.16 -1.45
N ARG A 57 -13.80 12.03 -2.48
CA ARG A 57 -15.03 12.66 -2.96
C ARG A 57 -15.73 11.86 -4.05
N GLU A 58 -15.03 10.95 -4.73
CA GLU A 58 -15.60 10.16 -5.81
C GLU A 58 -16.76 9.27 -5.32
N PRO A 59 -18.01 9.50 -5.79
CA PRO A 59 -19.18 8.76 -5.30
C PRO A 59 -19.07 7.26 -5.51
N SER A 60 -18.54 6.83 -6.67
CA SER A 60 -18.36 5.41 -6.98
C SER A 60 -17.31 4.74 -6.10
N VAL A 61 -16.32 5.49 -5.61
CA VAL A 61 -15.35 4.98 -4.64
C VAL A 61 -16.03 4.83 -3.30
N ARG A 62 -16.67 5.90 -2.80
CA ARG A 62 -17.34 5.92 -1.49
C ARG A 62 -18.41 4.84 -1.34
N ALA A 63 -19.20 4.58 -2.38
CA ALA A 63 -20.29 3.62 -2.36
C ALA A 63 -19.85 2.16 -2.11
N LEU A 64 -18.57 1.85 -2.35
CA LEU A 64 -18.04 0.48 -2.27
C LEU A 64 -16.99 0.30 -1.17
N LEU A 65 -16.78 1.32 -0.33
CA LEU A 65 -15.90 1.20 0.83
C LEU A 65 -16.60 0.45 1.97
N LEU A 66 -15.83 -0.34 2.69
CA LEU A 66 -16.25 -1.03 3.91
C LEU A 66 -16.06 -0.17 5.17
N GLU A 67 -15.61 1.07 5.00
CA GLU A 67 -15.40 2.04 6.06
C GLU A 67 -15.73 3.45 5.55
N PRO A 68 -16.08 4.40 6.44
CA PRO A 68 -16.29 5.78 6.05
C PRO A 68 -15.03 6.38 5.41
N ALA A 69 -15.17 6.91 4.18
CA ALA A 69 -14.09 7.69 3.57
C ALA A 69 -13.82 8.98 4.36
N PRO A 70 -12.56 9.43 4.50
CA PRO A 70 -12.24 10.78 4.96
C PRO A 70 -13.08 11.83 4.22
N ALA A 71 -13.84 12.64 4.96
CA ALA A 71 -14.75 13.63 4.42
C ALA A 71 -14.13 15.04 4.37
N SER A 72 -13.02 15.26 5.06
CA SER A 72 -12.37 16.56 5.20
C SER A 72 -10.86 16.50 4.94
N ALA A 73 -10.25 17.67 4.70
CA ALA A 73 -8.80 17.78 4.58
C ALA A 73 -8.09 17.36 5.88
N LEU A 74 -8.69 17.61 7.03
CA LEU A 74 -8.16 17.22 8.34
C LEU A 74 -8.11 15.70 8.50
N GLU A 75 -9.19 14.98 8.13
CA GLU A 75 -9.21 13.52 8.18
C GLU A 75 -8.23 12.90 7.17
N ASN A 76 -8.08 13.51 5.99
CA ASN A 76 -7.06 13.09 5.03
C ASN A 76 -5.63 13.31 5.59
N ALA A 77 -5.38 14.40 6.31
CA ALA A 77 -4.11 14.60 7.01
C ALA A 77 -3.90 13.53 8.10
N GLY A 78 -4.96 13.15 8.81
CA GLY A 78 -4.95 12.05 9.77
C GLY A 78 -4.54 10.72 9.12
N LEU A 79 -5.08 10.39 7.94
CA LEU A 79 -4.70 9.20 7.17
C LEU A 79 -3.20 9.22 6.83
N ILE A 80 -2.67 10.36 6.40
CA ILE A 80 -1.23 10.50 6.09
C ILE A 80 -0.40 10.22 7.34
N ILE A 81 -0.75 10.83 8.48
CA ILE A 81 -0.05 10.63 9.76
C ILE A 81 -0.11 9.16 10.18
N GLN A 82 -1.26 8.51 10.06
CA GLN A 82 -1.42 7.10 10.41
C GLN A 82 -0.59 6.18 9.49
N ALA A 83 -0.64 6.40 8.18
CA ALA A 83 0.15 5.65 7.22
C ALA A 83 1.66 5.78 7.52
N ASN A 84 2.07 6.97 7.96
CA ASN A 84 3.45 7.25 8.35
C ASN A 84 3.93 6.45 9.55
N ARG A 85 3.13 6.43 10.61
CA ARG A 85 3.42 5.59 11.77
C ARG A 85 3.49 4.12 11.37
N LEU A 86 2.60 3.67 10.49
CA LEU A 86 2.61 2.29 9.99
C LEU A 86 3.91 1.95 9.23
N TYR A 87 4.47 2.88 8.45
CA TYR A 87 5.77 2.65 7.79
C TYR A 87 6.93 2.51 8.78
N GLU A 88 6.90 3.28 9.88
CA GLU A 88 7.94 3.27 10.92
C GLU A 88 7.84 2.00 11.79
N GLU A 89 6.62 1.64 12.20
CA GLU A 89 6.35 0.50 13.09
C GLU A 89 6.44 -0.84 12.36
N HIS A 90 6.07 -0.87 11.08
CA HIS A 90 5.97 -2.09 10.28
C HIS A 90 6.58 -1.90 8.88
N PRO A 91 7.91 -1.98 8.73
CA PRO A 91 8.58 -1.81 7.44
C PRO A 91 8.00 -2.72 6.35
N GLY A 92 7.55 -2.11 5.26
CA GLY A 92 6.93 -2.80 4.13
C GLY A 92 5.41 -2.97 4.21
N LEU A 93 4.78 -2.61 5.33
CA LEU A 93 3.33 -2.47 5.48
C LEU A 93 2.94 -0.98 5.42
N GLY A 94 1.70 -0.67 5.05
CA GLY A 94 1.30 0.71 4.82
C GLY A 94 0.18 0.95 3.82
N ILE A 95 -0.01 2.23 3.48
CA ILE A 95 -0.99 2.72 2.51
C ILE A 95 -0.29 3.69 1.56
N TRP A 96 0.03 3.23 0.36
CA TRP A 96 0.88 3.96 -0.58
C TRP A 96 0.10 4.75 -1.61
N HIS A 97 0.63 5.92 -1.95
CA HIS A 97 0.25 6.67 -3.14
C HIS A 97 0.73 5.92 -4.38
N ALA A 98 -0.15 5.68 -5.34
CA ALA A 98 0.20 5.17 -6.64
C ALA A 98 0.11 6.24 -7.73
N ALA A 99 1.17 6.34 -8.52
CA ALA A 99 1.24 7.17 -9.71
C ALA A 99 1.45 6.31 -10.96
N ASP A 100 0.98 6.74 -12.12
CA ASP A 100 1.34 6.14 -13.40
C ASP A 100 2.70 6.62 -13.93
N ALA A 101 3.08 6.20 -15.14
CA ALA A 101 4.35 6.55 -15.76
C ALA A 101 4.49 8.06 -16.05
N GLU A 102 3.38 8.80 -16.11
CA GLU A 102 3.35 10.26 -16.28
C GLU A 102 3.22 11.01 -14.95
N ASP A 103 3.48 10.35 -13.82
CA ASP A 103 3.37 10.87 -12.45
C ASP A 103 1.94 11.31 -12.07
N ARG A 104 0.92 10.81 -12.76
CA ARG A 104 -0.48 11.12 -12.43
C ARG A 104 -0.95 10.18 -11.33
N PHE A 105 -1.56 10.74 -10.29
CA PHE A 105 -2.16 9.96 -9.21
C PHE A 105 -3.26 9.04 -9.75
N VAL A 106 -3.14 7.74 -9.46
CA VAL A 106 -4.13 6.72 -9.85
C VAL A 106 -5.00 6.30 -8.67
N GLY A 107 -4.51 6.46 -7.44
CA GLY A 107 -5.18 6.00 -6.23
C GLY A 107 -4.21 5.47 -5.18
N LEU A 108 -4.75 4.64 -4.28
CA LEU A 108 -4.06 4.05 -3.16
C LEU A 108 -3.98 2.53 -3.30
N PHE A 109 -2.89 1.96 -2.81
CA PHE A 109 -2.76 0.53 -2.55
C PHE A 109 -2.29 0.33 -1.11
N SER A 110 -2.65 -0.78 -0.48
CA SER A 110 -2.37 -0.97 0.93
C SER A 110 -2.08 -2.43 1.32
N LEU A 111 -1.23 -2.57 2.33
CA LEU A 111 -1.00 -3.78 3.12
C LEU A 111 -1.10 -3.37 4.58
N VAL A 112 -2.25 -3.61 5.22
CA VAL A 112 -2.54 -3.11 6.57
C VAL A 112 -2.73 -4.28 7.53
N PRO A 113 -2.09 -4.29 8.71
CA PRO A 113 -2.36 -5.29 9.74
C PRO A 113 -3.82 -5.30 10.15
N LEU A 114 -4.41 -6.49 10.24
CA LEU A 114 -5.74 -6.67 10.82
C LEU A 114 -5.64 -6.71 12.35
N ALA A 115 -6.68 -6.20 13.02
CA ALA A 115 -6.75 -6.26 14.46
C ALA A 115 -6.76 -7.71 14.96
N GLY A 116 -5.98 -8.00 16.02
CA GLY A 116 -6.01 -9.29 16.71
C GLY A 116 -5.10 -10.39 16.16
N GLY A 117 -4.14 -10.09 15.29
CA GLY A 117 -3.15 -11.09 14.86
C GLY A 117 -2.12 -10.62 13.85
N SER A 118 -1.42 -11.58 13.23
CA SER A 118 -0.40 -11.36 12.18
C SER A 118 -0.98 -11.31 10.75
N ALA A 119 -2.30 -11.33 10.61
CA ALA A 119 -2.95 -11.26 9.32
C ALA A 119 -2.85 -9.84 8.75
N VAL A 120 -2.61 -9.75 7.43
CA VAL A 120 -2.47 -8.49 6.71
C VAL A 120 -3.47 -8.44 5.59
N GLU A 121 -4.16 -7.31 5.46
CA GLU A 121 -5.11 -7.05 4.40
C GLU A 121 -4.45 -6.37 3.21
N LEU A 122 -4.68 -6.93 2.01
CA LEU A 122 -4.35 -6.32 0.73
C LEU A 122 -5.55 -5.53 0.20
N GLY A 123 -5.36 -4.23 0.00
CA GLY A 123 -6.40 -3.31 -0.48
C GLY A 123 -5.96 -2.43 -1.64
N ALA A 124 -6.94 -1.89 -2.37
CA ALA A 124 -6.73 -0.85 -3.39
C ALA A 124 -7.96 0.06 -3.52
N ARG A 125 -7.73 1.36 -3.67
CA ARG A 125 -8.75 2.39 -3.92
C ARG A 125 -8.30 3.25 -5.09
N LEU A 126 -8.89 3.08 -6.27
CA LEU A 126 -8.48 3.80 -7.47
C LEU A 126 -9.52 4.82 -7.92
N LEU A 127 -9.04 5.90 -8.54
CA LEU A 127 -9.90 6.84 -9.24
C LEU A 127 -10.61 6.15 -10.42
N PRO A 128 -11.85 6.52 -10.77
CA PRO A 128 -12.53 5.99 -11.96
C PRO A 128 -11.74 6.22 -13.25
N SER A 129 -11.03 7.34 -13.36
CA SER A 129 -10.16 7.68 -14.50
C SER A 129 -8.98 6.71 -14.69
N ALA A 130 -8.62 5.96 -13.66
CA ALA A 130 -7.60 4.91 -13.69
C ALA A 130 -8.19 3.54 -14.12
N GLY A 131 -9.51 3.45 -14.32
CA GLY A 131 -10.22 2.25 -14.78
C GLY A 131 -9.80 1.78 -16.18
N GLY A 132 -10.13 0.53 -16.51
CA GLY A 132 -9.86 -0.07 -17.83
C GLY A 132 -8.38 -0.38 -18.12
N ARG A 133 -7.44 0.05 -17.28
CA ARG A 133 -6.00 -0.14 -17.48
C ARG A 133 -5.39 -1.30 -16.69
N LEU A 134 -6.21 -2.05 -15.94
CA LEU A 134 -5.76 -3.15 -15.06
C LEU A 134 -4.74 -2.72 -13.99
N TYR A 135 -4.70 -1.44 -13.61
CA TYR A 135 -3.79 -0.96 -12.56
C TYR A 135 -4.04 -1.64 -11.22
N SER A 136 -5.31 -1.88 -10.84
CA SER A 136 -5.63 -2.63 -9.62
C SER A 136 -4.96 -4.00 -9.62
N LEU A 137 -5.04 -4.74 -10.73
CA LEU A 137 -4.44 -6.07 -10.82
C LEU A 137 -2.90 -6.00 -10.80
N GLU A 138 -2.30 -5.04 -11.50
CA GLU A 138 -0.85 -4.87 -11.55
C GLU A 138 -0.26 -4.51 -10.18
N GLY A 139 -0.81 -3.47 -9.53
CA GLY A 139 -0.32 -3.00 -8.22
C GLY A 139 -0.58 -4.03 -7.12
N SER A 140 -1.76 -4.63 -7.07
CA SER A 140 -2.08 -5.66 -6.08
C SER A 140 -1.25 -6.93 -6.28
N ARG A 141 -0.90 -7.30 -7.52
CA ARG A 141 0.03 -8.41 -7.78
C ARG A 141 1.42 -8.11 -7.25
N ALA A 142 1.95 -6.91 -7.53
CA ALA A 142 3.27 -6.51 -7.05
C ALA A 142 3.34 -6.46 -5.52
N LEU A 143 2.31 -5.95 -4.86
CA LEU A 143 2.25 -5.97 -3.39
C LEU A 143 2.12 -7.38 -2.82
N ARG A 144 1.30 -8.25 -3.42
CA ARG A 144 1.19 -9.66 -3.03
C ARG A 144 2.55 -10.36 -3.11
N ASP A 145 3.26 -10.20 -4.23
CA ASP A 145 4.56 -10.85 -4.43
C ASP A 145 5.59 -10.30 -3.43
N MET A 146 5.64 -8.99 -3.22
CA MET A 146 6.48 -8.38 -2.18
C MET A 146 6.15 -8.89 -0.77
N ALA A 147 4.87 -9.01 -0.43
CA ALA A 147 4.42 -9.52 0.86
C ALA A 147 4.89 -10.96 1.14
N PHE A 148 4.89 -11.83 0.13
CA PHE A 148 5.32 -13.22 0.30
C PHE A 148 6.82 -13.42 0.13
N GLU A 149 7.45 -12.74 -0.83
CA GLU A 149 8.88 -12.92 -1.14
C GLU A 149 9.77 -12.17 -0.14
N ARG A 150 9.44 -10.90 0.12
CA ARG A 150 10.30 -9.99 0.90
C ARG A 150 9.90 -9.96 2.37
N LEU A 151 8.61 -9.90 2.67
CA LEU A 151 8.11 -9.81 4.06
C LEU A 151 7.84 -11.18 4.68
N GLY A 152 7.74 -12.22 3.85
CA GLY A 152 7.54 -13.59 4.32
C GLY A 152 6.21 -13.84 5.01
N LEU A 153 5.19 -13.01 4.75
CA LEU A 153 3.89 -13.12 5.41
C LEU A 153 3.27 -14.51 5.17
N PRO A 154 2.66 -15.15 6.19
CA PRO A 154 2.11 -16.50 6.04
C PRO A 154 0.87 -16.53 5.15
N CYS A 155 0.09 -15.43 5.14
CA CYS A 155 -1.11 -15.30 4.34
C CYS A 155 -1.45 -13.81 4.12
N LEU A 156 -2.31 -13.56 3.13
CA LEU A 156 -2.96 -12.28 2.89
C LEU A 156 -4.46 -12.45 2.93
N HIS A 157 -5.12 -11.42 3.44
CA HIS A 157 -6.57 -11.29 3.47
C HIS A 157 -7.02 -10.19 2.52
N GLY A 158 -8.28 -10.26 2.10
CA GLY A 158 -8.91 -9.23 1.29
C GLY A 158 -10.39 -9.16 1.58
N TYR A 159 -10.93 -7.95 1.58
CA TYR A 159 -12.35 -7.72 1.83
C TYR A 159 -12.93 -6.79 0.78
N CYS A 160 -14.19 -7.00 0.41
CA CYS A 160 -14.91 -6.03 -0.42
C CYS A 160 -16.39 -5.97 -0.08
N HIS A 161 -17.01 -4.85 -0.43
CA HIS A 161 -18.46 -4.71 -0.37
C HIS A 161 -19.15 -5.82 -1.21
N PRO A 162 -20.26 -6.44 -0.75
CA PRO A 162 -20.93 -7.52 -1.47
C PRO A 162 -21.41 -7.13 -2.88
N GLU A 163 -21.73 -5.85 -3.09
CA GLU A 163 -22.14 -5.34 -4.40
C GLU A 163 -20.96 -5.05 -5.35
N ASN A 164 -19.72 -5.14 -4.87
CA ASN A 164 -18.55 -4.94 -5.71
C ASN A 164 -18.29 -6.19 -6.57
N THR A 165 -18.68 -6.14 -7.83
CA THR A 165 -18.53 -7.27 -8.78
C THR A 165 -17.11 -7.41 -9.33
N VAL A 166 -16.27 -6.38 -9.20
CA VAL A 166 -14.91 -6.35 -9.79
C VAL A 166 -13.89 -7.02 -8.88
N VAL A 167 -13.94 -6.74 -7.58
CA VAL A 167 -12.94 -7.21 -6.61
C VAL A 167 -12.88 -8.73 -6.48
N PRO A 168 -14.01 -9.48 -6.45
CA PRO A 168 -13.96 -10.95 -6.43
C PRO A 168 -13.21 -11.55 -7.63
N LEU A 169 -13.37 -10.97 -8.82
CA LEU A 169 -12.66 -11.39 -10.03
C LEU A 169 -11.17 -11.07 -9.96
N LEU A 170 -10.82 -9.91 -9.40
CA LEU A 170 -9.44 -9.53 -9.14
C LEU A 170 -8.76 -10.48 -8.16
N PHE A 171 -9.39 -10.76 -7.02
CA PHE A 171 -8.85 -11.67 -6.01
C PHE A 171 -8.67 -13.09 -6.56
N ARG A 172 -9.65 -13.60 -7.31
CA ARG A 172 -9.52 -14.88 -8.00
C ARG A 172 -8.32 -14.90 -8.97
N ARG A 173 -8.11 -13.84 -9.75
CA ARG A 173 -6.94 -13.71 -10.65
C ARG A 173 -5.60 -13.59 -9.91
N LEU A 174 -5.61 -13.10 -8.67
CA LEU A 174 -4.44 -13.07 -7.79
C LEU A 174 -4.20 -14.40 -7.08
N GLY A 175 -5.13 -15.35 -7.17
CA GLY A 175 -5.04 -16.69 -6.58
C GLY A 175 -5.73 -16.84 -5.23
N PHE A 176 -6.44 -15.81 -4.76
CA PHE A 176 -7.18 -15.88 -3.50
C PHE A 176 -8.38 -16.81 -3.60
N THR A 177 -8.70 -17.44 -2.47
CA THR A 177 -9.89 -18.25 -2.24
C THR A 177 -10.96 -17.42 -1.52
N ALA A 178 -12.22 -17.56 -1.93
CA ALA A 178 -13.34 -16.93 -1.26
C ALA A 178 -13.66 -17.67 0.04
N MET A 179 -13.83 -16.93 1.13
CA MET A 179 -14.15 -17.44 2.47
C MET A 179 -15.64 -17.28 2.83
N GLY A 180 -16.41 -16.59 1.98
CA GLY A 180 -17.83 -16.29 2.20
C GLY A 180 -18.08 -14.88 2.73
N GLU A 181 -19.31 -14.65 3.19
CA GLU A 181 -19.71 -13.38 3.81
C GLU A 181 -19.17 -13.28 5.24
N THR A 182 -18.82 -12.06 5.65
CA THR A 182 -18.36 -11.72 6.99
C THR A 182 -18.77 -10.30 7.36
N THR A 183 -18.38 -9.88 8.56
CA THR A 183 -18.46 -8.48 8.99
C THR A 183 -17.06 -7.91 9.08
N HIS A 184 -16.82 -6.79 8.40
CA HIS A 184 -15.56 -6.05 8.41
C HIS A 184 -15.86 -4.57 8.68
N HIS A 185 -15.23 -3.98 9.69
CA HIS A 185 -15.55 -2.63 10.20
C HIS A 185 -17.05 -2.39 10.47
N ALA A 186 -17.75 -3.40 11.02
CA ALA A 186 -19.20 -3.39 11.26
C ALA A 186 -20.09 -3.34 9.99
N HIS A 187 -19.50 -3.54 8.80
CA HIS A 187 -20.22 -3.64 7.53
C HIS A 187 -20.17 -5.07 6.98
N ARG A 188 -21.22 -5.49 6.25
CA ARG A 188 -21.20 -6.75 5.51
C ARG A 188 -20.12 -6.71 4.44
N ALA A 189 -19.33 -7.78 4.34
CA ALA A 189 -18.24 -7.89 3.38
C ALA A 189 -18.13 -9.32 2.85
N LEU A 190 -17.57 -9.45 1.64
CA LEU A 190 -17.05 -10.72 1.14
C LEU A 190 -15.59 -10.84 1.57
N ALA A 191 -15.22 -11.97 2.15
CA ALA A 191 -13.86 -12.25 2.61
C ALA A 191 -13.11 -13.16 1.65
N PHE A 192 -11.81 -12.89 1.49
CA PHE A 192 -10.88 -13.64 0.66
C PHE A 192 -9.58 -13.90 1.41
N ARG A 193 -8.95 -15.04 1.13
CA ARG A 193 -7.67 -15.42 1.71
C ARG A 193 -6.74 -16.02 0.66
N LEU A 194 -5.44 -15.72 0.76
CA LEU A 194 -4.38 -16.39 0.02
C LEU A 194 -3.26 -16.76 0.97
N ASP A 195 -2.98 -18.06 1.07
CA ASP A 195 -1.86 -18.59 1.84
C ASP A 195 -0.56 -18.56 1.01
N ARG A 196 0.57 -18.27 1.66
CA ARG A 196 1.89 -18.22 1.01
C ARG A 196 2.27 -19.55 0.39
N HIS A 197 1.89 -20.66 1.03
CA HIS A 197 2.10 -22.00 0.50
C HIS A 197 1.46 -22.16 -0.88
N ASP A 198 0.16 -21.86 -0.98
CA ASP A 198 -0.60 -21.98 -2.23
C ASP A 198 -0.08 -21.05 -3.33
N TRP A 199 0.35 -19.84 -2.96
CA TRP A 199 1.02 -18.92 -3.88
C TRP A 199 2.35 -19.51 -4.40
N SER A 200 3.15 -20.12 -3.51
CA SER A 200 4.46 -20.69 -3.85
C SER A 200 4.31 -21.89 -4.79
N GLU A 201 3.39 -22.81 -4.50
CA GLU A 201 3.08 -23.95 -5.37
C GLU A 201 2.75 -23.50 -6.79
N ARG A 202 1.85 -22.52 -6.93
CA ARG A 202 1.42 -22.00 -8.24
C ARG A 202 2.56 -21.36 -9.01
N ASN A 203 3.48 -20.69 -8.32
CA ASN A 203 4.63 -20.06 -8.95
C ASN A 203 5.67 -21.08 -9.43
N ARG A 204 5.89 -22.18 -8.70
CA ARG A 204 6.81 -23.25 -9.14
C ARG A 204 6.33 -23.92 -10.43
N HIS A 205 5.05 -24.31 -10.48
CA HIS A 205 4.45 -24.92 -11.67
C HIS A 205 4.43 -24.00 -12.90
N ARG A 206 4.54 -22.68 -12.71
CA ARG A 206 4.63 -21.71 -13.81
C ARG A 206 6.05 -21.59 -14.36
N THR A 207 7.07 -21.81 -13.54
CA THR A 207 8.48 -21.76 -13.96
C THR A 207 8.93 -23.07 -14.60
N GLU A 208 8.32 -24.20 -14.24
CA GLU A 208 8.62 -25.53 -14.81
C GLU A 208 7.98 -25.80 -16.18
N ASN A 209 7.03 -24.96 -16.60
CA ASN A 209 6.33 -25.05 -17.90
C ASN A 209 6.83 -24.01 -18.93
N LEU A 210 8.02 -23.45 -18.72
CA LEU A 210 8.73 -22.50 -19.59
C LEU A 210 10.08 -23.07 -20.01
#